data_AF-A0A7S4Q7L6-F1
#
_entry.id   AF-A0A7S4Q7L6-F1
#
_cell.length_a   1.000
_cell.length_b   1.000
_cell.length_c   1.000
_cell.angle_alpha   90.00
_cell.angle_beta   90.00
_cell.angle_gamma   90.00
#
_symmetry.space_group_name_H-M   'P 1'
#
loop_
_entity.id
_entity.type
_entity.pdbx_description
1 polymer ?
#
loop_
_entity_poly.entity_id
_entity_poly.type
_entity_poly.pdbx_seq_one_letter_code
_entity_poly.pdbx_strand_id
1 'polypeptide(L)'
;KHMPKSTPLQELVEGSIPQVPPDLAGIRCGQEVTVRRRCGHAQKMRCDQASNVLPPCTEACSTRSFLCGHNVPVPCHLKQTFTAFNPWSSDTLDSLTERQLLPAGAKPEDPSMPHDDVLKYVKACGKSVTVVKPCGHSAKYDCKQLLKIFTDGEVKSHCSETVTKPLRCGHMASISCRKYQDYAAQRASIECKETAFRPCWNSGVCGHAALPVKCSSDATVCCD
;
A
#
# COMPACT_ATOMS: atom_id res chain seq x y z
N LYS A 1 -36.49 13.15 -57.78
CA LYS A 1 -36.72 12.52 -56.46
C LYS A 1 -35.84 13.25 -55.44
N HIS A 2 -36.41 14.16 -54.66
CA HIS A 2 -35.67 14.81 -53.57
C HIS A 2 -35.53 13.81 -52.42
N MET A 3 -34.29 13.41 -52.11
CA MET A 3 -34.04 12.77 -50.84
C MET A 3 -34.20 13.81 -49.72
N PRO A 4 -34.90 13.49 -48.63
CA PRO A 4 -34.98 14.38 -47.48
C PRO A 4 -33.56 14.65 -46.97
N LYS A 5 -33.24 15.92 -46.71
CA LYS A 5 -32.01 16.33 -46.05
C LYS A 5 -32.03 15.77 -44.63
N SER A 6 -31.49 14.58 -44.43
CA SER A 6 -31.26 14.02 -43.11
C SER A 6 -30.14 14.82 -42.45
N THR A 7 -30.40 15.34 -41.26
CA THR A 7 -29.37 15.92 -40.40
C THR A 7 -28.26 14.88 -40.20
N PRO A 8 -26.98 15.23 -40.43
CA PRO A 8 -25.89 14.30 -40.22
C PRO A 8 -25.90 13.81 -38.76
N LEU A 9 -25.87 12.49 -38.58
CA LEU A 9 -25.74 11.87 -37.27
C LEU A 9 -24.39 12.24 -36.68
N GLN A 10 -24.39 13.15 -35.71
CA GLN A 10 -23.18 13.54 -34.98
C GLN A 10 -22.84 12.53 -33.88
N GLU A 11 -23.81 11.74 -33.44
CA GLU A 11 -23.64 10.75 -32.38
C GLU A 11 -24.13 9.36 -32.84
N LEU A 12 -23.29 8.36 -32.64
CA LEU A 12 -23.56 6.95 -32.90
C LEU A 12 -23.41 6.15 -31.60
N VAL A 13 -24.08 5.00 -31.49
CA VAL A 13 -23.94 4.12 -30.33
C VAL A 13 -23.32 2.80 -30.76
N GLU A 14 -22.25 2.39 -30.08
CA GLU A 14 -21.56 1.13 -30.34
C GLU A 14 -22.51 -0.08 -30.17
N GLY A 15 -22.61 -0.92 -31.21
CA GLY A 15 -23.55 -2.05 -31.24
C GLY A 15 -24.94 -1.70 -31.77
N SER A 16 -25.19 -0.43 -32.09
CA SER A 16 -26.43 0.05 -32.73
C SER A 16 -26.13 0.90 -33.96
N ILE A 17 -24.95 0.73 -34.56
CA ILE A 17 -24.57 1.43 -35.79
C ILE A 17 -25.26 0.71 -36.97
N PRO A 18 -26.08 1.41 -37.76
CA PRO A 18 -26.75 0.81 -38.92
C PRO A 18 -25.73 0.19 -39.88
N GLN A 19 -26.05 -0.99 -40.41
CA GLN A 19 -25.23 -1.60 -41.45
C GLN A 19 -25.32 -0.76 -42.72
N VAL A 20 -24.18 -0.56 -43.39
CA VAL A 20 -24.14 0.15 -44.68
C VAL A 20 -24.82 -0.74 -45.73
N PRO A 21 -25.82 -0.23 -46.47
CA PRO A 21 -26.43 -0.95 -47.58
C PRO A 21 -25.38 -1.44 -48.59
N PRO A 22 -25.52 -2.64 -49.19
CA PRO A 22 -24.51 -3.20 -50.10
C PRO A 22 -24.17 -2.30 -51.29
N ASP A 23 -25.15 -1.55 -51.80
CA ASP A 23 -25.01 -0.56 -52.87
C ASP A 23 -24.18 0.67 -52.47
N LEU A 24 -23.99 0.90 -51.18
CA LEU A 24 -23.19 2.00 -50.62
C LEU A 24 -21.87 1.52 -49.98
N ALA A 25 -21.58 0.22 -50.01
CA ALA A 25 -20.42 -0.38 -49.32
C ALA A 25 -19.06 0.16 -49.82
N GLY A 26 -18.99 0.68 -51.05
CA GLY A 26 -17.79 1.31 -51.60
C GLY A 26 -17.57 2.77 -51.17
N ILE A 27 -18.57 3.41 -50.56
CA ILE A 27 -18.52 4.83 -50.20
C ILE A 27 -17.95 4.99 -48.79
N ARG A 28 -16.82 5.68 -48.68
CA ARG A 28 -16.17 5.98 -47.40
C ARG A 28 -16.55 7.37 -46.92
N CYS A 29 -17.34 7.46 -45.85
CA CYS A 29 -17.68 8.72 -45.22
C CYS A 29 -16.54 9.19 -44.29
N GLY A 30 -15.88 10.29 -44.64
CA GLY A 30 -14.81 10.88 -43.83
C GLY A 30 -15.27 11.84 -42.72
N GLN A 31 -16.58 12.02 -42.53
CA GLN A 31 -17.10 12.94 -41.51
C GLN A 31 -16.73 12.45 -40.10
N GLU A 32 -16.36 13.38 -39.23
CA GLU A 32 -16.14 13.10 -37.81
C GLU A 32 -17.49 12.85 -37.13
N VAL A 33 -17.56 11.75 -36.40
CA VAL A 33 -18.72 11.35 -35.60
C VAL A 33 -18.26 11.01 -34.18
N THR A 34 -19.13 11.20 -33.22
CA THR A 34 -18.91 10.78 -31.83
C THR A 34 -19.58 9.44 -31.62
N VAL A 35 -18.81 8.39 -31.35
CA VAL A 35 -19.35 7.08 -31.00
C VAL A 35 -19.39 6.94 -29.49
N ARG A 36 -20.60 6.80 -28.93
CA ARG A 36 -20.81 6.43 -27.54
C ARG A 36 -20.65 4.92 -27.38
N ARG A 37 -19.61 4.54 -26.64
CA ARG A 37 -19.26 3.15 -26.35
C ARG A 37 -20.23 2.54 -25.36
N ARG A 38 -20.26 1.20 -25.29
CA ARG A 38 -21.09 0.47 -24.30
C ARG A 38 -20.72 0.79 -22.85
N CYS A 39 -19.46 1.15 -22.61
CA CYS A 39 -19.00 1.62 -21.30
C CYS A 39 -19.40 3.08 -20.99
N GLY A 40 -20.12 3.76 -21.87
CA GLY A 40 -20.59 5.13 -21.72
C GLY A 40 -19.63 6.22 -22.23
N HIS A 41 -18.36 5.88 -22.47
CA HIS A 41 -17.37 6.83 -22.99
C HIS A 41 -17.67 7.23 -24.44
N ALA A 42 -17.49 8.50 -24.74
CA ALA A 42 -17.60 9.04 -26.10
C ALA A 42 -16.23 9.03 -26.77
N GLN A 43 -16.14 8.57 -28.01
CA GLN A 43 -14.92 8.59 -28.81
C GLN A 43 -15.20 9.24 -30.17
N LYS A 44 -14.41 10.25 -30.51
CA LYS A 44 -14.44 10.87 -31.84
C LYS A 44 -13.65 10.02 -32.83
N MET A 45 -14.24 9.75 -33.99
CA MET A 45 -13.60 9.03 -35.09
C MET A 45 -14.28 9.34 -36.41
N ARG A 46 -13.71 8.88 -37.52
CA ARG A 46 -14.38 9.00 -38.82
C ARG A 46 -15.54 8.03 -38.93
N CYS A 47 -16.60 8.44 -39.63
CA CYS A 47 -17.77 7.61 -39.87
C CYS A 47 -17.43 6.28 -40.55
N ASP A 48 -16.50 6.27 -41.51
CA ASP A 48 -16.00 5.04 -42.16
C ASP A 48 -15.14 4.13 -41.26
N GLN A 49 -14.76 4.60 -40.07
CA GLN A 49 -14.08 3.82 -39.04
C GLN A 49 -15.02 3.38 -37.92
N ALA A 50 -16.20 3.99 -37.81
CA ALA A 50 -17.19 3.63 -36.81
C ALA A 50 -17.72 2.21 -37.09
N SER A 51 -17.74 1.36 -36.07
CA SER A 51 -18.18 -0.02 -36.20
C SER A 51 -18.99 -0.47 -34.99
N ASN A 52 -19.72 -1.57 -35.15
CA ASN A 52 -20.43 -2.20 -34.03
C ASN A 52 -19.50 -2.93 -33.04
N VAL A 53 -18.22 -3.09 -33.38
CA VAL A 53 -17.21 -3.79 -32.60
C VAL A 53 -15.93 -2.95 -32.61
N LEU A 54 -15.80 -2.08 -31.61
CA LEU A 54 -14.61 -1.25 -31.46
C LEU A 54 -13.53 -1.98 -30.64
N PRO A 55 -12.24 -1.60 -30.79
CA PRO A 55 -11.19 -2.10 -29.90
C PRO A 55 -11.48 -1.72 -28.44
N PRO A 56 -10.89 -2.41 -27.45
CA PRO A 56 -11.11 -2.14 -26.03
C PRO A 56 -10.99 -0.65 -25.67
N CYS A 57 -11.85 -0.18 -24.78
CA CYS A 57 -11.84 1.23 -24.38
C CYS A 57 -10.62 1.53 -23.51
N THR A 58 -9.75 2.44 -23.97
CA THR A 58 -8.52 2.83 -23.29
C THR A 58 -8.64 4.13 -22.48
N GLU A 59 -9.82 4.75 -22.47
CA GLU A 59 -10.10 5.95 -21.67
C GLU A 59 -9.74 5.70 -20.20
N ALA A 60 -9.08 6.67 -19.58
CA ALA A 60 -8.62 6.56 -18.20
C ALA A 60 -9.81 6.72 -17.24
N CYS A 61 -10.11 5.65 -16.53
CA CYS A 61 -11.06 5.62 -15.42
C CYS A 61 -10.32 5.76 -14.09
N SER A 62 -10.80 6.63 -13.21
CA SER A 62 -10.35 6.65 -11.82
C SER A 62 -10.94 5.45 -11.07
N THR A 63 -10.08 4.66 -10.43
CA THR A 63 -10.48 3.55 -9.56
C THR A 63 -9.58 3.48 -8.33
N ARG A 64 -10.03 2.82 -7.25
CA ARG A 64 -9.22 2.65 -6.04
C ARG A 64 -8.30 1.45 -6.18
N SER A 65 -7.01 1.68 -5.97
CA SER A 65 -6.00 0.63 -5.85
C SER A 65 -6.36 -0.32 -4.71
N PHE A 66 -6.54 -1.59 -5.03
CA PHE A 66 -6.78 -2.64 -4.03
C PHE A 66 -5.66 -2.73 -3.00
N LEU A 67 -4.42 -2.33 -3.35
CA LEU A 67 -3.28 -2.46 -2.46
C LEU A 67 -3.21 -1.34 -1.41
N CYS A 68 -3.63 -0.13 -1.77
CA CYS A 68 -3.35 1.07 -0.98
C CYS A 68 -4.53 2.04 -0.81
N GLY A 69 -5.70 1.74 -1.38
CA GLY A 69 -6.90 2.58 -1.32
C GLY A 69 -6.88 3.84 -2.19
N HIS A 70 -5.72 4.24 -2.71
CA HIS A 70 -5.58 5.44 -3.52
C HIS A 70 -6.28 5.34 -4.88
N ASN A 71 -6.86 6.46 -5.33
CA ASN A 71 -7.31 6.59 -6.71
C ASN A 71 -6.13 6.51 -7.69
N VAL A 72 -6.21 5.58 -8.63
CA VAL A 72 -5.27 5.36 -9.74
C VAL A 72 -6.02 5.38 -11.07
N PRO A 73 -5.42 5.95 -12.13
CA PRO A 73 -6.00 5.90 -13.46
C PRO A 73 -5.76 4.51 -14.08
N VAL A 74 -6.83 3.87 -14.54
CA VAL A 74 -6.77 2.59 -15.26
C VAL A 74 -7.58 2.68 -16.56
N PRO A 75 -7.19 1.98 -17.64
CA PRO A 75 -8.02 1.88 -18.83
C PRO A 75 -9.40 1.32 -18.52
N CYS A 76 -10.43 1.89 -19.13
CA CYS A 76 -11.82 1.50 -18.90
C CYS A 76 -12.06 -0.01 -19.04
N HIS A 77 -11.47 -0.66 -20.05
CA HIS A 77 -11.63 -2.11 -20.24
C HIS A 77 -11.04 -2.97 -19.12
N LEU A 78 -10.10 -2.42 -18.32
CA LEU A 78 -9.52 -3.10 -17.15
C LEU A 78 -10.21 -2.74 -15.84
N LYS A 79 -11.12 -1.74 -15.83
CA LYS A 79 -11.76 -1.24 -14.61
C LYS A 79 -12.40 -2.35 -13.79
N GLN A 80 -13.17 -3.23 -14.44
CA GLN A 80 -13.88 -4.31 -13.76
C GLN A 80 -12.92 -5.33 -13.15
N THR A 81 -11.92 -5.79 -13.90
CA THR A 81 -10.87 -6.69 -13.41
C THR A 81 -10.09 -6.08 -12.25
N PHE A 82 -9.80 -4.78 -12.34
CA PHE A 82 -9.09 -4.05 -11.30
C PHE A 82 -9.90 -3.95 -10.00
N THR A 83 -11.21 -3.70 -10.09
CA THR A 83 -12.08 -3.60 -8.90
C THR A 83 -12.52 -4.94 -8.34
N ALA A 84 -12.52 -6.00 -9.15
CA ALA A 84 -12.91 -7.34 -8.72
C ALA A 84 -11.86 -7.96 -7.78
N PHE A 85 -10.59 -7.54 -7.89
CA PHE A 85 -9.54 -8.00 -7.00
C PHE A 85 -9.51 -7.13 -5.73
N ASN A 86 -9.94 -7.70 -4.60
CA ASN A 86 -9.80 -7.08 -3.29
C ASN A 86 -9.26 -8.11 -2.29
N PRO A 87 -7.98 -8.03 -1.92
CA PRO A 87 -7.38 -9.02 -1.05
C PRO A 87 -7.50 -8.66 0.44
N TRP A 88 -8.05 -7.50 0.78
CA TRP A 88 -8.19 -7.06 2.17
C TRP A 88 -9.59 -7.30 2.69
N SER A 89 -9.69 -7.54 4.00
CA SER A 89 -10.97 -7.47 4.72
C SER A 89 -11.62 -6.09 4.54
N SER A 90 -12.94 -6.01 4.69
CA SER A 90 -13.70 -4.75 4.61
C SER A 90 -13.08 -3.64 5.46
N ASP A 91 -12.78 -3.96 6.72
CA ASP A 91 -12.26 -2.98 7.69
C ASP A 91 -10.87 -2.46 7.30
N THR A 92 -10.04 -3.33 6.73
CA THR A 92 -8.71 -2.95 6.25
C THR A 92 -8.82 -2.08 5.01
N LEU A 93 -9.73 -2.41 4.09
CA LEU A 93 -9.96 -1.61 2.89
C LEU A 93 -10.50 -0.21 3.22
N ASP A 94 -11.42 -0.11 4.17
CA ASP A 94 -11.95 1.16 4.66
C ASP A 94 -10.84 2.00 5.31
N SER A 95 -10.01 1.37 6.16
CA SER A 95 -8.84 2.04 6.76
C SER A 95 -7.84 2.54 5.71
N LEU A 96 -7.55 1.75 4.67
CA LEU A 96 -6.67 2.15 3.57
C LEU A 96 -7.27 3.30 2.76
N THR A 97 -8.57 3.26 2.52
CA THR A 97 -9.28 4.26 1.71
C THR A 97 -9.41 5.59 2.45
N GLU A 98 -9.92 5.55 3.69
CA GLU A 98 -10.31 6.74 4.43
C GLU A 98 -9.12 7.37 5.16
N ARG A 99 -8.23 6.52 5.69
CA ARG A 99 -7.15 6.94 6.59
C ARG A 99 -5.77 6.76 5.99
N GLN A 100 -5.67 6.13 4.82
CA GLN A 100 -4.39 5.73 4.22
C GLN A 100 -3.53 4.96 5.23
N LEU A 101 -4.17 4.04 5.95
CA LEU A 101 -3.57 3.32 7.06
C LEU A 101 -3.77 1.81 6.87
N LEU A 102 -2.67 1.06 6.88
CA LEU A 102 -2.66 -0.40 6.96
C LEU A 102 -2.54 -0.80 8.45
N PRO A 103 -3.60 -1.38 9.06
CA PRO A 103 -3.60 -1.73 10.48
C PRO A 103 -2.57 -2.81 10.84
N ALA A 104 -2.20 -2.86 12.13
CA ALA A 104 -1.34 -3.90 12.65
C ALA A 104 -2.00 -5.27 12.52
N GLY A 105 -1.28 -6.24 11.95
CA GLY A 105 -1.79 -7.60 11.77
C GLY A 105 -2.74 -7.76 10.58
N ALA A 106 -2.93 -6.72 9.75
CA ALA A 106 -3.62 -6.87 8.47
C ALA A 106 -2.93 -7.94 7.61
N LYS A 107 -3.71 -8.93 7.16
CA LYS A 107 -3.26 -10.01 6.30
C LYS A 107 -4.17 -10.09 5.07
N PRO A 108 -3.60 -10.32 3.87
CA PRO A 108 -4.41 -10.62 2.70
C PRO A 108 -5.26 -11.87 2.92
N GLU A 109 -6.55 -11.81 2.60
CA GLU A 109 -7.48 -12.95 2.59
C GLU A 109 -7.22 -13.84 1.38
N ASP A 110 -6.88 -13.23 0.23
CA ASP A 110 -6.46 -13.90 -0.99
C ASP A 110 -5.11 -13.32 -1.45
N PRO A 111 -3.99 -14.04 -1.27
CA PRO A 111 -2.67 -13.60 -1.71
C PRO A 111 -2.42 -13.84 -3.20
N SER A 112 -3.41 -14.36 -3.97
CA SER A 112 -3.23 -14.58 -5.40
C SER A 112 -2.98 -13.25 -6.10
N MET A 113 -1.88 -13.15 -6.84
CA MET A 113 -1.53 -11.89 -7.48
C MET A 113 -2.32 -11.72 -8.79
N PRO A 114 -2.96 -10.56 -9.04
CA PRO A 114 -3.61 -10.33 -10.32
C PRO A 114 -2.57 -10.27 -11.44
N HIS A 115 -3.04 -10.43 -12.68
CA HIS A 115 -2.20 -10.39 -13.87
C HIS A 115 -1.36 -9.10 -13.93
N ASP A 116 -0.17 -9.18 -14.55
CA ASP A 116 0.77 -8.05 -14.63
C ASP A 116 0.17 -6.79 -15.28
N ASP A 117 -0.83 -6.96 -16.15
CA ASP A 117 -1.58 -5.87 -16.76
C ASP A 117 -2.35 -5.01 -15.77
N VAL A 118 -2.75 -5.57 -14.63
CA VAL A 118 -3.40 -4.84 -13.53
C VAL A 118 -2.33 -4.25 -12.61
N LEU A 119 -1.30 -5.04 -12.28
CA LEU A 119 -0.25 -4.66 -11.34
C LEU A 119 0.53 -3.42 -11.76
N LYS A 120 0.73 -3.18 -13.07
CA LYS A 120 1.46 -2.00 -13.55
C LYS A 120 0.85 -0.68 -13.07
N TYR A 121 -0.48 -0.62 -12.95
CA TYR A 121 -1.18 0.58 -12.47
C TYR A 121 -1.05 0.78 -10.95
N VAL A 122 -1.02 -0.32 -10.20
CA VAL A 122 -0.74 -0.28 -8.75
C VAL A 122 0.70 0.19 -8.50
N LYS A 123 1.65 -0.37 -9.24
CA LYS A 123 3.08 0.00 -9.19
C LYS A 123 3.32 1.46 -9.57
N ALA A 124 2.46 2.03 -10.43
CA ALA A 124 2.51 3.42 -10.88
C ALA A 124 1.88 4.44 -9.90
N CYS A 125 1.18 3.98 -8.86
CA CYS A 125 0.47 4.88 -7.93
C CYS A 125 1.39 5.93 -7.28
N GLY A 126 2.62 5.55 -6.92
CA GLY A 126 3.64 6.46 -6.36
C GLY A 126 3.33 7.05 -4.98
N LYS A 127 2.11 6.89 -4.45
CA LYS A 127 1.70 7.37 -3.14
C LYS A 127 2.14 6.43 -2.02
N SER A 128 2.02 6.90 -0.78
CA SER A 128 2.39 6.16 0.42
C SER A 128 1.22 6.00 1.39
N VAL A 129 1.20 4.92 2.15
CA VAL A 129 0.28 4.70 3.27
C VAL A 129 1.06 4.56 4.56
N THR A 130 0.40 4.78 5.69
CA THR A 130 0.96 4.52 7.01
C THR A 130 0.73 3.07 7.38
N VAL A 131 1.79 2.31 7.62
CA VAL A 131 1.70 0.91 8.06
C VAL A 131 1.96 0.86 9.56
N VAL A 132 0.99 0.36 10.31
CA VAL A 132 1.13 0.13 11.75
C VAL A 132 1.72 -1.27 11.97
N LYS A 133 2.82 -1.34 12.71
CA LYS A 133 3.51 -2.59 13.04
C LYS A 133 2.87 -3.23 14.28
N PRO A 134 3.04 -4.55 14.50
CA PRO A 134 2.54 -5.22 15.71
C PRO A 134 3.07 -4.63 17.03
N CYS A 135 4.21 -3.93 17.00
CA CYS A 135 4.76 -3.21 18.15
C CYS A 135 4.08 -1.86 18.45
N GLY A 136 3.05 -1.46 17.69
CA GLY A 136 2.34 -0.18 17.82
C GLY A 136 2.97 0.98 17.04
N HIS A 137 4.26 0.92 16.74
CA HIS A 137 4.95 1.90 15.88
C HIS A 137 4.44 1.88 14.44
N SER A 138 4.54 3.02 13.76
CA SER A 138 4.04 3.18 12.39
C SER A 138 5.08 3.85 11.50
N ALA A 139 5.15 3.44 10.24
CA ALA A 139 6.00 4.10 9.25
C ALA A 139 5.27 4.26 7.92
N LYS A 140 5.72 5.21 7.09
CA LYS A 140 5.20 5.41 5.75
C LYS A 140 5.83 4.43 4.77
N TYR A 141 5.00 3.76 3.97
CA TYR A 141 5.41 2.83 2.92
C TYR A 141 4.82 3.28 1.60
N ASP A 142 5.65 3.36 0.57
CA ASP A 142 5.17 3.54 -0.79
C ASP A 142 4.47 2.27 -1.32
N CYS A 143 3.70 2.43 -2.41
CA CYS A 143 2.95 1.31 -2.99
C CYS A 143 3.84 0.15 -3.49
N LYS A 144 5.10 0.40 -3.85
CA LYS A 144 6.03 -0.67 -4.24
C LYS A 144 6.49 -1.45 -3.01
N GLN A 145 6.73 -0.77 -1.89
CA GLN A 145 7.06 -1.41 -0.62
C GLN A 145 5.86 -2.17 -0.05
N LEU A 146 4.64 -1.64 -0.18
CA LEU A 146 3.41 -2.36 0.17
C LEU A 146 3.22 -3.63 -0.67
N LEU A 147 3.56 -3.59 -1.97
CA LEU A 147 3.43 -4.76 -2.82
C LEU A 147 4.38 -5.87 -2.35
N LYS A 148 5.58 -5.52 -1.86
CA LYS A 148 6.49 -6.48 -1.23
C LYS A 148 5.92 -7.06 0.06
N ILE A 149 5.30 -6.24 0.90
CA ILE A 149 4.60 -6.70 2.11
C ILE A 149 3.50 -7.70 1.74
N PHE A 150 2.75 -7.40 0.69
CA PHE A 150 1.69 -8.25 0.18
C PHE A 150 2.22 -9.61 -0.29
N THR A 151 3.26 -9.61 -1.13
CA THR A 151 3.86 -10.86 -1.67
C THR A 151 4.57 -11.69 -0.62
N ASP A 152 5.24 -11.03 0.33
CA ASP A 152 5.97 -11.72 1.41
C ASP A 152 5.01 -12.25 2.49
N GLY A 153 3.72 -11.88 2.45
CA GLY A 153 2.68 -12.31 3.38
C GLY A 153 2.75 -11.67 4.77
N GLU A 154 3.80 -10.88 5.06
CA GLU A 154 3.98 -10.20 6.34
C GLU A 154 4.64 -8.83 6.18
N VAL A 155 4.18 -7.87 6.98
CA VAL A 155 4.95 -6.65 7.27
C VAL A 155 6.19 -7.10 8.03
N LYS A 156 7.36 -7.14 7.37
CA LYS A 156 8.63 -7.51 8.03
C LYS A 156 8.74 -6.79 9.37
N SER A 157 8.70 -7.60 10.43
CA SER A 157 8.42 -7.21 11.83
C SER A 157 9.54 -6.40 12.49
N HIS A 158 10.54 -5.96 11.74
CA HIS A 158 11.68 -5.25 12.28
C HIS A 158 11.33 -3.77 12.46
N CYS A 159 10.90 -3.43 13.68
CA CYS A 159 10.83 -2.05 14.10
C CYS A 159 12.23 -1.55 14.49
N SER A 160 12.71 -0.55 13.75
CA SER A 160 13.99 0.13 13.97
C SER A 160 13.85 1.39 14.83
N GLU A 161 12.64 1.78 15.24
CA GLU A 161 12.46 2.94 16.10
C GLU A 161 13.16 2.75 17.43
N THR A 162 13.83 3.80 17.91
CA THR A 162 14.49 3.80 19.21
C THR A 162 13.45 4.00 20.30
N VAL A 163 13.44 3.12 21.28
CA VAL A 163 12.58 3.19 22.47
C VAL A 163 13.43 3.35 23.71
N THR A 164 12.94 4.12 24.67
CA THR A 164 13.55 4.27 26.00
C THR A 164 12.70 3.52 27.01
N LYS A 165 13.22 2.39 27.51
CA LYS A 165 12.50 1.46 28.39
C LYS A 165 13.40 0.92 29.49
N PRO A 166 12.85 0.50 30.64
CA PRO A 166 13.64 -0.05 31.73
C PRO A 166 14.17 -1.45 31.39
N LEU A 167 15.41 -1.71 31.78
CA LEU A 167 16.02 -3.03 31.87
C LEU A 167 15.59 -3.72 33.18
N ARG A 168 15.91 -5.01 33.35
CA ARG A 168 15.66 -5.81 34.56
C ARG A 168 16.30 -5.21 35.81
N CYS A 169 17.39 -4.46 35.67
CA CYS A 169 18.02 -3.72 36.76
C CYS A 169 17.30 -2.39 37.10
N GLY A 170 16.22 -2.05 36.41
CA GLY A 170 15.45 -0.82 36.62
C GLY A 170 15.95 0.39 35.81
N HIS A 171 17.20 0.38 35.34
CA HIS A 171 17.76 1.47 34.55
C HIS A 171 17.14 1.59 33.16
N MET A 172 16.99 2.82 32.68
CA MET A 172 16.45 3.12 31.36
C MET A 172 17.52 2.89 30.28
N ALA A 173 17.15 2.22 29.19
CA ALA A 173 18.01 2.05 28.02
C ALA A 173 17.31 2.57 26.76
N SER A 174 18.03 3.35 25.97
CA SER A 174 17.61 3.82 24.64
C SER A 174 18.17 2.89 23.57
N ILE A 175 17.33 1.99 23.05
CA ILE A 175 17.71 0.96 22.09
C ILE A 175 16.61 0.75 21.05
N SER A 176 16.88 0.03 19.94
CA SER A 176 15.83 -0.24 18.96
C SER A 176 14.71 -1.10 19.53
N CYS A 177 13.47 -0.83 19.09
CA CYS A 177 12.26 -1.53 19.50
C CYS A 177 12.43 -3.04 19.34
N ARG A 178 12.98 -3.50 18.21
CA ARG A 178 13.26 -4.93 17.99
C ARG A 178 14.19 -5.51 19.05
N LYS A 179 15.32 -4.85 19.35
CA LYS A 179 16.25 -5.31 20.39
C LYS A 179 15.56 -5.39 21.75
N TYR A 180 14.70 -4.43 22.07
CA TYR A 180 13.95 -4.44 23.33
C TYR A 180 12.92 -5.56 23.38
N GLN A 181 12.24 -5.85 22.27
CA GLN A 181 11.31 -6.98 22.17
C GLN A 181 12.01 -8.32 22.37
N ASP A 182 13.16 -8.52 21.72
CA ASP A 182 13.95 -9.74 21.88
C ASP A 182 14.45 -9.87 23.34
N TYR A 183 14.81 -8.77 23.99
CA TYR A 183 15.15 -8.72 25.41
C TYR A 183 13.98 -9.08 26.34
N ALA A 184 12.82 -8.45 26.13
CA ALA A 184 11.61 -8.69 26.91
C ALA A 184 11.12 -10.14 26.77
N ALA A 185 11.27 -10.72 25.57
CA ALA A 185 10.98 -12.12 25.28
C ALA A 185 12.08 -13.10 25.73
N GLN A 186 13.13 -12.62 26.42
CA GLN A 186 14.27 -13.41 26.90
C GLN A 186 15.08 -14.12 25.80
N ARG A 187 15.04 -13.60 24.57
CA ARG A 187 15.79 -14.11 23.40
C ARG A 187 17.13 -13.39 23.19
N ALA A 188 17.35 -12.27 23.88
CA ALA A 188 18.59 -11.50 23.83
C ALA A 188 18.89 -10.89 25.21
N SER A 189 20.16 -10.57 25.44
CA SER A 189 20.60 -9.76 26.59
C SER A 189 20.89 -8.33 26.14
N ILE A 190 20.67 -7.38 27.05
CA ILE A 190 21.11 -5.98 26.89
C ILE A 190 21.94 -5.65 28.11
N GLU A 191 23.18 -5.23 27.86
CA GLU A 191 24.06 -4.74 28.92
C GLU A 191 23.61 -3.36 29.40
N CYS A 192 23.46 -3.24 30.71
CA CYS A 192 23.21 -1.94 31.33
C CYS A 192 24.51 -1.13 31.36
N LYS A 193 24.46 0.10 30.82
CA LYS A 193 25.59 1.04 30.81
C LYS A 193 25.57 2.03 31.96
N GLU A 194 24.51 2.01 32.77
CA GLU A 194 24.36 2.89 33.93
C GLU A 194 25.22 2.42 35.11
N THR A 195 25.50 3.36 36.00
CA THR A 195 26.17 3.11 37.26
C THR A 195 25.16 2.68 38.32
N ALA A 196 25.44 1.58 39.02
CA ALA A 196 24.70 1.17 40.21
C ALA A 196 25.53 1.48 41.46
N PHE A 197 24.86 1.77 42.58
CA PHE A 197 25.50 1.89 43.88
C PHE A 197 25.37 0.57 44.63
N ARG A 198 26.50 0.00 45.06
CA ARG A 198 26.54 -1.26 45.81
C ARG A 198 27.15 -1.03 47.19
N PRO A 199 26.70 -1.75 48.24
CA PRO A 199 27.29 -1.62 49.57
C PRO A 199 28.78 -1.92 49.55
N CYS A 200 29.59 -1.12 50.25
CA CYS A 200 31.00 -1.43 50.45
C CYS A 200 31.14 -2.55 51.49
N TRP A 201 31.83 -3.63 51.15
CA TRP A 201 32.12 -4.73 52.08
C TRP A 201 32.86 -4.23 53.33
N ASN A 202 33.76 -3.27 53.17
CA ASN A 202 34.57 -2.71 54.26
C ASN A 202 34.05 -1.34 54.76
N SER A 203 32.75 -1.09 54.65
CA SER A 203 32.11 0.19 55.04
C SER A 203 32.41 0.59 56.49
N GLY A 204 32.56 -0.38 57.40
CA GLY A 204 32.91 -0.13 58.80
C GLY A 204 34.32 0.43 59.02
N VAL A 205 35.24 0.26 58.06
CA VAL A 205 36.62 0.76 58.14
C VAL A 205 36.81 2.01 57.27
N CYS A 206 36.30 2.01 56.04
CA CYS A 206 36.52 3.14 55.13
C CYS A 206 35.40 4.18 55.09
N GLY A 207 34.32 4.00 55.85
CA GLY A 207 33.24 4.99 56.01
C GLY A 207 32.31 5.18 54.81
N HIS A 208 32.60 4.57 53.66
CA HIS A 208 31.74 4.62 52.48
C HIS A 208 30.60 3.60 52.59
N ALA A 209 29.35 4.08 52.69
CA ALA A 209 28.18 3.21 52.75
C ALA A 209 27.94 2.43 51.45
N ALA A 210 28.14 3.07 50.30
CA ALA A 210 28.01 2.46 48.98
C ALA A 210 29.00 3.06 47.98
N LEU A 211 29.41 2.26 47.00
CA LEU A 211 30.36 2.64 45.95
C LEU A 211 29.72 2.54 44.56
N PRO A 212 30.05 3.46 43.64
CA PRO A 212 29.57 3.43 42.27
C PRO A 212 30.28 2.32 41.48
N VAL A 213 29.51 1.44 40.86
CA VAL A 213 30.00 0.36 39.99
C VAL A 213 29.20 0.29 38.70
N LYS A 214 29.75 -0.36 37.65
CA LYS A 214 28.94 -0.71 36.48
C LYS A 214 27.79 -1.62 36.91
N CYS A 215 26.57 -1.32 36.48
CA CYS A 215 25.39 -2.08 36.87
C CYS A 215 25.47 -3.58 36.52
N SER A 216 26.18 -3.93 35.45
CA SER A 216 26.43 -5.32 35.03
C SER A 216 27.47 -6.08 35.88
N SER A 217 28.09 -5.42 36.86
CA SER A 217 29.06 -6.06 37.75
C SER A 217 28.35 -6.74 38.93
N ASP A 218 28.62 -8.03 39.09
CA ASP A 218 28.25 -8.83 40.28
C ASP A 218 29.38 -8.90 41.32
N ALA A 219 30.43 -8.08 41.15
CA ALA A 219 31.57 -8.10 42.06
C ALA A 219 31.25 -7.45 43.42
N THR A 220 31.70 -8.08 44.50
CA THR A 220 31.85 -7.45 45.81
C THR A 220 32.80 -6.25 45.68
N VAL A 221 32.38 -5.07 46.14
CA VAL A 221 33.18 -3.84 46.05
C VAL A 221 33.81 -3.46 47.38
N CYS A 222 35.06 -3.01 47.28
CA CYS A 222 35.81 -2.38 48.35
C CYS A 222 36.33 -1.03 47.85
N CYS A 223 36.49 -0.09 48.78
CA CYS A 223 37.27 1.13 48.61
C CYS A 223 38.74 0.74 48.37
N ASP A 224 39.41 1.44 47.45
CA ASP A 224 40.86 1.35 47.25
C ASP A 224 41.64 1.85 48.49
#